data_AF-A0A928MYD1-F1
#
_entry.id   AF-A0A928MYD1-F1
#
_cell.length_a   1.000
_cell.length_b   1.000
_cell.length_c   1.000
_cell.angle_alpha   90.00
_cell.angle_beta   90.00
_cell.angle_gamma   90.00
#
_symmetry.space_group_name_H-M   'P 1'
#
loop_
_entity.id
_entity.type
_entity.pdbx_description
1 polymer ?
#
loop_
_entity_poly.entity_id
_entity_poly.type
_entity_poly.pdbx_seq_one_letter_code
_entity_poly.pdbx_strand_id
1 'polypeptide(L)'
;MNTLKCFEDFKCVGGSCPDNCCIGWEIGIDKETLKKYKSPPLYDFVKDRVDFSRSVIKLEADGRCPFLNKDNLCDIIINYGYDSISYICKKHPSFINEYEGECEYGYGLCCDEALRLLYKGEVKLEHKGGTFLLDLRNSLFDIICDKKLPFHKKASLFLDKISRAEDVLFFGEELSVETEEETVKKETLLPFLEIIGKTEPISEEWTIRINKVKEKYSQIEKELEGIRENEKYIKLFYYYTFRYLLKDTEENTLMGNGKLILILVLINMIFDAYSLFSGDNFNNTRLISKQMEYSMENISLLIDEAMENEALEYEKIIGLCL
;
A
#
# COMPACT_ATOMS: atom_id res chain seq x y z
N MET A 1 5.96 -16.34 12.44
CA MET A 1 6.12 -14.96 11.94
C MET A 1 4.73 -14.38 11.92
N ASN A 2 4.45 -13.25 12.59
CA ASN A 2 3.08 -12.72 12.61
C ASN A 2 2.81 -12.03 11.26
N THR A 3 1.84 -12.52 10.48
CA THR A 3 1.54 -12.03 9.13
C THR A 3 0.09 -12.35 8.78
N LEU A 4 -0.43 -11.76 7.70
CA LEU A 4 -1.73 -12.15 7.18
C LEU A 4 -1.67 -13.58 6.65
N LYS A 5 -2.71 -14.37 6.92
CA LYS A 5 -2.82 -15.77 6.50
C LYS A 5 -2.58 -15.99 5.00
N CYS A 6 -3.03 -15.05 4.15
CA CYS A 6 -2.78 -15.10 2.71
C CYS A 6 -1.28 -15.02 2.32
N PHE A 7 -0.42 -14.52 3.21
CA PHE A 7 1.01 -14.30 2.97
C PHE A 7 1.93 -15.33 3.63
N GLU A 8 1.41 -16.26 4.43
CA GLU A 8 2.23 -17.28 5.11
C GLU A 8 3.06 -18.13 4.15
N ASP A 9 2.51 -18.43 2.97
CA ASP A 9 3.14 -19.24 1.93
C ASP A 9 3.77 -18.40 0.79
N PHE A 10 4.00 -17.10 1.01
CA PHE A 10 4.58 -16.25 -0.03
C PHE A 10 5.92 -16.80 -0.53
N LYS A 11 6.03 -16.97 -1.85
CA LYS A 11 7.28 -17.33 -2.53
C LYS A 11 7.39 -16.53 -3.82
N CYS A 12 8.54 -15.88 -4.01
CA CYS A 12 8.82 -15.18 -5.26
C CYS A 12 8.72 -16.16 -6.44
N VAL A 13 7.94 -15.81 -7.45
CA VAL A 13 7.75 -16.60 -8.68
C VAL A 13 8.90 -16.43 -9.68
N GLY A 14 9.91 -15.62 -9.31
CA GLY A 14 11.14 -15.41 -10.08
C GLY A 14 10.85 -15.03 -11.53
N GLY A 15 11.41 -15.79 -12.47
CA GLY A 15 11.30 -15.49 -13.88
C GLY A 15 9.89 -15.52 -14.47
N SER A 16 8.93 -16.10 -13.76
CA SER A 16 7.50 -16.07 -14.15
C SER A 16 6.79 -14.77 -13.75
N CYS A 17 7.47 -13.84 -13.06
CA CYS A 17 6.88 -12.58 -12.63
C CYS A 17 6.67 -11.66 -13.84
N PRO A 18 5.43 -11.15 -14.08
CA PRO A 18 5.18 -10.26 -15.20
C PRO A 18 5.68 -8.83 -14.95
N ASP A 19 5.87 -8.43 -13.69
CA ASP A 19 6.49 -7.15 -13.29
C ASP A 19 7.70 -7.42 -12.40
N ASN A 20 8.90 -7.43 -13.01
CA ASN A 20 10.12 -7.78 -12.29
C ASN A 20 10.62 -6.59 -11.46
N CYS A 21 10.75 -6.77 -10.14
CA CYS A 21 11.30 -5.75 -9.24
C CYS A 21 12.78 -5.40 -9.50
N CYS A 22 13.42 -6.00 -10.50
CA CYS A 22 14.78 -5.66 -10.92
C CYS A 22 14.80 -4.71 -12.13
N ILE A 23 13.70 -3.97 -12.37
CA ILE A 23 13.55 -3.03 -13.49
C ILE A 23 12.96 -1.72 -12.96
N GLY A 24 13.50 -0.59 -13.40
CA GLY A 24 12.85 0.72 -13.29
C GLY A 24 13.08 1.50 -11.99
N TRP A 25 13.97 1.07 -11.11
CA TRP A 25 14.37 1.83 -9.91
C TRP A 25 15.81 1.52 -9.48
N GLU A 26 16.46 2.47 -8.80
CA GLU A 26 17.86 2.35 -8.38
C GLU A 26 18.03 1.32 -7.26
N ILE A 27 18.89 0.32 -7.49
CA ILE A 27 19.14 -0.75 -6.52
C ILE A 27 20.40 -0.44 -5.70
N GLY A 28 20.18 0.05 -4.47
CA GLY A 28 21.23 0.23 -3.48
C GLY A 28 21.85 -1.07 -2.98
N ILE A 29 23.14 -1.02 -2.65
CA ILE A 29 23.92 -2.13 -2.11
C ILE A 29 24.34 -1.76 -0.69
N ASP A 30 23.88 -2.55 0.28
CA ASP A 30 24.25 -2.37 1.68
C ASP A 30 25.76 -2.63 1.91
N LYS A 31 26.28 -2.09 3.01
CA LYS A 31 27.71 -2.15 3.33
C LYS A 31 28.25 -3.58 3.41
N GLU A 32 27.47 -4.53 3.90
CA GLU A 32 27.92 -5.92 4.05
C GLU A 32 27.97 -6.63 2.71
N THR A 33 26.97 -6.45 1.85
CA THR A 33 26.97 -6.97 0.49
C THR A 33 28.10 -6.34 -0.34
N LEU A 34 28.35 -5.04 -0.17
CA LEU A 34 29.44 -4.35 -0.88
C LEU A 34 30.82 -4.93 -0.52
N LYS A 35 31.04 -5.35 0.74
CA LYS A 35 32.27 -6.05 1.15
C LYS A 35 32.42 -7.39 0.42
N LYS A 36 31.33 -8.16 0.29
CA LYS A 36 31.33 -9.42 -0.48
C LYS A 36 31.67 -9.16 -1.94
N TYR A 37 31.07 -8.12 -2.53
CA TYR A 37 31.30 -7.74 -3.93
C TYR A 37 32.74 -7.30 -4.20
N LYS A 38 33.51 -6.89 -3.19
CA LYS A 38 34.94 -6.55 -3.32
C LYS A 38 35.87 -7.77 -3.22
N SER A 39 35.35 -8.97 -3.03
CA SER A 39 36.12 -10.20 -2.85
C SER A 39 36.01 -11.13 -4.07
N PRO A 40 37.11 -11.64 -4.64
CA PRO A 40 37.06 -12.66 -5.69
C PRO A 40 36.43 -13.98 -5.18
N PRO A 41 35.79 -14.79 -6.06
CA PRO A 41 35.59 -14.53 -7.49
C PRO A 41 34.42 -13.58 -7.80
N LEU A 42 33.61 -13.23 -6.80
CA LEU A 42 32.42 -12.40 -6.98
C LEU A 42 32.76 -11.00 -7.52
N TYR A 43 33.89 -10.43 -7.10
CA TYR A 43 34.37 -9.14 -7.63
C TYR A 43 34.48 -9.15 -9.16
N ASP A 44 35.13 -10.15 -9.75
CA ASP A 44 35.29 -10.23 -11.21
C ASP A 44 33.95 -10.36 -11.93
N PHE A 45 32.96 -10.97 -11.28
CA PHE A 45 31.61 -11.09 -11.81
C PHE A 45 30.84 -9.76 -11.77
N VAL A 46 30.95 -8.97 -10.69
CA VAL A 46 30.13 -7.76 -10.51
C VAL A 46 30.82 -6.46 -10.93
N LYS A 47 32.15 -6.44 -11.08
CA LYS A 47 32.95 -5.20 -11.13
C LYS A 47 32.50 -4.17 -12.17
N ASP A 48 32.08 -4.63 -13.35
CA ASP A 48 31.67 -3.75 -14.44
C ASP A 48 30.20 -3.29 -14.31
N ARG A 49 29.39 -4.03 -13.55
CA ARG A 49 27.94 -3.87 -13.38
C ARG A 49 27.55 -3.15 -12.07
N VAL A 50 28.52 -2.81 -11.23
CA VAL A 50 28.33 -2.12 -9.95
C VAL A 50 29.10 -0.80 -9.94
N ASP A 51 28.47 0.25 -9.43
CA ASP A 51 29.15 1.48 -9.05
C ASP A 51 29.51 1.41 -7.56
N PHE A 52 30.76 1.06 -7.28
CA PHE A 52 31.26 0.93 -5.91
C PHE A 52 31.40 2.27 -5.18
N SER A 53 31.44 3.39 -5.91
CA SER A 53 31.54 4.71 -5.29
C SER A 53 30.20 5.15 -4.73
N ARG A 54 29.12 4.91 -5.50
CA ARG A 54 27.74 5.20 -5.11
C ARG A 54 27.08 4.04 -4.36
N SER A 55 27.70 2.86 -4.33
CA SER A 55 27.15 1.62 -3.76
C SER A 55 25.82 1.22 -4.39
N VAL A 56 25.74 1.25 -5.72
CA VAL A 56 24.51 0.92 -6.49
C VAL A 56 24.81 -0.03 -7.64
N ILE A 57 23.80 -0.78 -8.08
CA ILE A 57 23.85 -1.54 -9.34
C ILE A 57 23.70 -0.56 -10.51
N LYS A 58 24.58 -0.66 -11.51
CA LYS A 58 24.46 0.11 -12.76
C LYS A 58 23.39 -0.55 -13.62
N LEU A 59 22.21 0.07 -13.73
CA LEU A 59 21.15 -0.42 -14.60
C LEU A 59 21.52 -0.25 -16.08
N GLU A 60 20.94 -1.09 -16.92
CA GLU A 60 20.99 -0.96 -18.38
C GLU A 60 20.17 0.25 -18.85
N ALA A 61 20.28 0.61 -20.13
CA ALA A 61 19.66 1.82 -20.67
C ALA A 61 18.12 1.82 -20.60
N ASP A 62 17.52 0.62 -20.58
CA ASP A 62 16.09 0.40 -20.39
C ASP A 62 15.68 0.27 -18.90
N GLY A 63 16.61 0.55 -17.98
CA GLY A 63 16.39 0.44 -16.53
C GLY A 63 16.43 -0.99 -15.99
N ARG A 64 16.81 -1.98 -16.81
CA ARG A 64 16.92 -3.38 -16.38
C ARG A 64 18.19 -3.62 -15.57
N CYS A 65 18.09 -4.41 -14.50
CA CYS A 65 19.26 -4.87 -13.75
C CYS A 65 20.12 -5.81 -14.62
N PRO A 66 21.43 -5.57 -14.75
CA PRO A 66 22.33 -6.37 -15.61
C PRO A 66 22.65 -7.77 -15.04
N PHE A 67 22.07 -8.12 -13.89
CA PHE A 67 22.11 -9.46 -13.32
C PHE A 67 20.80 -10.22 -13.55
N LEU A 68 19.77 -9.60 -14.15
CA LEU A 68 18.51 -10.23 -14.48
C LEU A 68 18.63 -10.84 -15.89
N ASN A 69 18.89 -12.14 -15.96
CA ASN A 69 19.16 -12.83 -17.22
C ASN A 69 17.92 -12.93 -18.12
N LYS A 70 18.10 -13.54 -19.31
CA LYS A 70 17.03 -13.72 -20.31
C LYS A 70 15.81 -14.52 -19.80
N ASP A 71 16.00 -15.35 -18.79
CA ASP A 71 14.95 -16.15 -18.15
C ASP A 71 14.33 -15.39 -16.96
N ASN A 72 14.62 -14.09 -16.80
CA ASN A 72 14.21 -13.23 -15.68
C ASN A 72 14.64 -13.77 -14.30
N LEU A 73 15.80 -14.42 -14.24
CA LEU A 73 16.40 -14.90 -12.99
C LEU A 73 17.66 -14.12 -12.66
N CYS A 74 17.96 -13.99 -11.36
CA CYS A 74 19.15 -13.27 -10.90
C CYS A 74 20.40 -14.15 -10.99
N ASP A 75 21.35 -13.77 -11.83
CA ASP A 75 22.59 -14.52 -12.01
C ASP A 75 23.47 -14.51 -10.75
N ILE A 76 23.37 -13.50 -9.87
CA ILE A 76 24.09 -13.52 -8.60
C ILE A 76 23.57 -14.66 -7.72
N ILE A 77 22.24 -14.84 -7.65
CA ILE A 77 21.65 -15.94 -6.89
C ILE A 77 22.04 -17.29 -7.50
N ILE A 78 21.97 -17.41 -8.83
CA ILE A 78 22.30 -18.66 -9.54
C ILE A 78 23.76 -19.08 -9.28
N ASN A 79 24.70 -18.15 -9.35
CA ASN A 79 26.13 -18.47 -9.30
C ASN A 79 26.74 -18.38 -7.89
N TYR A 80 26.20 -17.53 -7.02
CA TYR A 80 26.79 -17.20 -5.72
C TYR A 80 25.81 -17.36 -4.54
N GLY A 81 24.59 -17.82 -4.79
CA GLY A 81 23.57 -18.08 -3.76
C GLY A 81 22.81 -16.84 -3.29
N TYR A 82 21.67 -17.10 -2.65
CA TYR A 82 20.76 -16.07 -2.14
C TYR A 82 21.44 -15.07 -1.19
N ASP A 83 22.43 -15.54 -0.41
CA ASP A 83 23.09 -14.68 0.57
C ASP A 83 24.02 -13.62 -0.01
N SER A 84 24.28 -13.69 -1.33
CA SER A 84 25.18 -12.80 -2.05
C SER A 84 24.49 -11.55 -2.59
N ILE A 85 23.16 -11.44 -2.58
CA ILE A 85 22.45 -10.23 -3.04
C ILE A 85 22.31 -9.18 -1.94
N SER A 86 22.03 -7.93 -2.31
CA SER A 86 21.85 -6.82 -1.37
C SER A 86 20.62 -6.99 -0.50
N TYR A 87 20.63 -6.32 0.67
CA TYR A 87 19.51 -6.33 1.61
C TYR A 87 18.18 -5.97 0.95
N ILE A 88 18.16 -4.94 0.10
CA ILE A 88 16.93 -4.54 -0.59
C ILE A 88 16.44 -5.63 -1.56
N CYS A 89 17.34 -6.33 -2.26
CA CYS A 89 16.96 -7.47 -3.10
C CYS A 89 16.45 -8.67 -2.31
N LYS A 90 16.90 -8.86 -1.06
CA LYS A 90 16.39 -9.92 -0.18
C LYS A 90 15.02 -9.58 0.38
N LYS A 91 14.80 -8.30 0.69
CA LYS A 91 13.63 -7.85 1.44
C LYS A 91 12.52 -7.37 0.56
N HIS A 92 12.75 -6.76 -0.59
CA HIS A 92 11.65 -6.29 -1.43
C HIS A 92 10.81 -7.50 -1.92
N PRO A 93 9.47 -7.46 -1.85
CA PRO A 93 8.60 -6.33 -1.47
C PRO A 93 8.18 -6.32 0.01
N SER A 94 8.76 -7.16 0.87
CA SER A 94 8.40 -7.27 2.28
C SER A 94 8.62 -5.98 3.07
N PHE A 95 7.75 -5.76 4.05
CA PHE A 95 7.86 -4.72 5.06
C PHE A 95 7.63 -5.33 6.44
N ILE A 96 8.04 -4.60 7.47
CA ILE A 96 7.81 -4.96 8.87
C ILE A 96 7.04 -3.81 9.51
N ASN A 97 5.93 -4.12 10.17
CA ASN A 97 5.29 -3.20 11.10
C ASN A 97 5.83 -3.50 12.49
N GLU A 98 6.38 -2.47 13.14
CA GLU A 98 6.89 -2.55 14.51
C GLU A 98 6.09 -1.55 15.35
N TYR A 99 5.42 -2.03 16.38
CA TYR A 99 4.67 -1.19 17.33
C TYR A 99 4.53 -1.94 18.64
N GLU A 100 4.67 -1.23 19.76
CA GLU A 100 4.50 -1.76 21.12
C GLU A 100 5.25 -3.10 21.41
N GLY A 101 6.41 -3.29 20.77
CA GLY A 101 7.24 -4.50 20.91
C GLY A 101 6.79 -5.71 20.10
N GLU A 102 5.71 -5.59 19.32
CA GLU A 102 5.30 -6.59 18.35
C GLU A 102 5.93 -6.32 16.97
N CYS A 103 6.21 -7.40 16.24
CA CYS A 103 6.72 -7.33 14.87
C CYS A 103 5.82 -8.16 13.96
N GLU A 104 5.24 -7.50 12.97
CA GLU A 104 4.42 -8.10 11.94
C GLU A 104 5.04 -7.93 10.56
N TYR A 105 4.95 -8.98 9.75
CA TYR A 105 5.55 -9.02 8.43
C TYR A 105 4.46 -8.94 7.38
N GLY A 106 4.69 -8.14 6.36
CA GLY A 106 3.78 -8.02 5.22
C GLY A 106 4.56 -7.90 3.90
N TYR A 107 3.81 -7.84 2.80
CA TYR A 107 4.35 -7.66 1.46
C TYR A 107 3.64 -6.50 0.76
N GLY A 108 4.41 -5.64 0.10
CA GLY A 108 3.86 -4.56 -0.72
C GLY A 108 3.11 -5.07 -1.93
N LEU A 109 2.02 -4.38 -2.28
CA LEU A 109 1.14 -4.78 -3.38
C LEU A 109 1.68 -4.44 -4.77
N CYS A 110 2.91 -3.89 -4.84
CA CYS A 110 3.65 -3.69 -6.07
C CYS A 110 4.09 -5.03 -6.67
N CYS A 111 4.14 -6.09 -5.85
CA CYS A 111 4.44 -7.44 -6.28
C CYS A 111 3.18 -8.17 -6.71
N ASP A 112 3.15 -8.62 -7.96
CA ASP A 112 2.00 -9.33 -8.52
C ASP A 112 1.68 -10.64 -7.79
N GLU A 113 2.68 -11.32 -7.21
CA GLU A 113 2.44 -12.52 -6.42
C GLU A 113 1.80 -12.20 -5.07
N ALA A 114 2.24 -11.13 -4.40
CA ALA A 114 1.60 -10.65 -3.18
C ALA A 114 0.16 -10.22 -3.47
N LEU A 115 -0.07 -9.51 -4.57
CA LEU A 115 -1.41 -9.12 -5.00
C LEU A 115 -2.30 -10.34 -5.30
N ARG A 116 -1.76 -11.34 -6.01
CA ARG A 116 -2.47 -12.60 -6.30
C ARG A 116 -2.86 -13.33 -5.03
N LEU A 117 -1.95 -13.40 -4.06
CA LEU A 117 -2.19 -14.03 -2.77
C LEU A 117 -3.22 -13.26 -1.94
N LEU A 118 -3.15 -11.93 -1.91
CA LEU A 118 -4.15 -11.09 -1.25
C LEU A 118 -5.56 -11.37 -1.82
N TYR A 119 -5.71 -11.36 -3.15
CA TYR A 119 -7.02 -11.52 -3.77
C TYR A 119 -7.57 -12.94 -3.70
N LYS A 120 -6.72 -13.97 -3.78
CA LYS A 120 -7.17 -15.37 -3.71
C LYS A 120 -7.25 -15.94 -2.29
N GLY A 121 -6.43 -15.44 -1.38
CA GLY A 121 -6.30 -15.95 -0.03
C GLY A 121 -7.31 -15.36 0.95
N GLU A 122 -7.29 -15.92 2.16
CA GLU A 122 -8.01 -15.40 3.32
C GLU A 122 -7.21 -14.26 3.95
N VAL A 123 -7.78 -13.05 4.01
CA VAL A 123 -7.21 -11.95 4.79
C VAL A 123 -7.63 -12.14 6.24
N LYS A 124 -6.69 -12.64 7.03
CA LYS A 124 -6.89 -12.83 8.47
C LYS A 124 -5.56 -12.72 9.16
N LEU A 125 -5.53 -11.98 10.25
CA LEU A 125 -4.40 -11.94 11.16
C LEU A 125 -4.74 -12.82 12.37
N GLU A 126 -3.81 -13.68 12.79
CA GLU A 126 -4.03 -14.43 14.03
C GLU A 126 -3.95 -13.47 15.22
N HIS A 127 -5.10 -13.30 15.90
CA HIS A 127 -5.21 -12.39 17.03
C HIS A 127 -4.23 -12.79 18.12
N LYS A 128 -3.26 -11.91 18.37
CA LYS A 128 -2.57 -11.87 19.65
C LYS A 128 -3.22 -10.74 20.44
N GLY A 129 -3.94 -11.10 21.49
CA GLY A 129 -4.40 -10.09 22.46
C GLY A 129 -3.19 -9.31 22.96
N GLY A 130 -3.40 -8.04 23.30
CA GLY A 130 -2.27 -7.17 23.61
C GLY A 130 -2.72 -5.84 24.18
N THR A 131 -2.14 -4.79 23.63
CA THR A 131 -2.36 -3.40 23.99
C THR A 131 -3.70 -2.87 23.49
N PHE A 132 -4.09 -1.69 23.97
CA PHE A 132 -5.31 -1.01 23.54
C PHE A 132 -5.39 -0.81 22.02
N LEU A 133 -4.28 -0.43 21.38
CA LEU A 133 -4.21 -0.19 19.94
C LEU A 133 -4.38 -1.47 19.10
N LEU A 134 -3.84 -2.59 19.59
CA LEU A 134 -4.02 -3.91 18.98
C LEU A 134 -5.47 -4.36 19.05
N ASP A 135 -6.11 -4.20 20.21
CA ASP A 135 -7.51 -4.56 20.42
C ASP A 135 -8.44 -3.68 19.58
N LEU A 136 -8.15 -2.38 19.48
CA LEU A 136 -8.83 -1.47 18.55
C LEU A 136 -8.75 -2.02 17.12
N ARG A 137 -7.54 -2.29 16.62
CA ARG A 137 -7.34 -2.78 15.25
C ARG A 137 -8.09 -4.07 14.97
N ASN A 138 -8.03 -5.04 15.90
CA ASN A 138 -8.73 -6.31 15.76
C ASN A 138 -10.25 -6.08 15.64
N SER A 139 -10.78 -5.17 16.45
CA SER A 139 -12.20 -4.84 16.40
C SER A 139 -12.60 -4.03 15.15
N LEU A 140 -11.66 -3.31 14.51
CA LEU A 140 -11.87 -2.68 13.22
C LEU A 140 -11.88 -3.72 12.09
N PHE A 141 -11.08 -4.79 12.18
CA PHE A 141 -11.16 -5.91 11.25
C PHE A 141 -12.53 -6.59 11.28
N ASP A 142 -13.15 -6.71 12.47
CA ASP A 142 -14.52 -7.23 12.59
C ASP A 142 -15.54 -6.37 11.82
N ILE A 143 -15.41 -5.03 11.88
CA ILE A 143 -16.25 -4.09 11.12
C ILE A 143 -16.02 -4.25 9.61
N ILE A 144 -14.75 -4.30 9.18
CA ILE A 144 -14.37 -4.44 7.77
C ILE A 144 -14.93 -5.75 7.18
N CYS A 145 -14.92 -6.83 7.96
CA CYS A 145 -15.36 -8.16 7.53
C CYS A 145 -16.87 -8.41 7.68
N ASP A 146 -17.65 -7.49 8.25
CA ASP A 146 -19.09 -7.69 8.43
C ASP A 146 -19.83 -7.66 7.07
N LYS A 147 -20.27 -8.84 6.64
CA LYS A 147 -20.99 -9.04 5.37
C LYS A 147 -22.39 -8.40 5.35
N LYS A 148 -22.93 -7.99 6.49
CA LYS A 148 -24.26 -7.37 6.59
C LYS A 148 -24.22 -5.87 6.29
N LEU A 149 -23.05 -5.24 6.42
CA LEU A 149 -22.89 -3.80 6.22
C LEU A 149 -22.48 -3.51 4.78
N PRO A 150 -23.07 -2.51 4.10
CA PRO A 150 -22.51 -1.99 2.85
C PRO A 150 -21.19 -1.24 3.11
N PHE A 151 -20.38 -1.05 2.06
CA PHE A 151 -19.04 -0.47 2.19
C PHE A 151 -19.02 0.89 2.92
N HIS A 152 -19.91 1.81 2.57
CA HIS A 152 -19.98 3.14 3.21
C HIS A 152 -20.28 3.07 4.72
N LYS A 153 -21.11 2.11 5.17
CA LYS A 153 -21.37 1.90 6.61
C LYS A 153 -20.17 1.31 7.32
N LYS A 154 -19.41 0.41 6.67
CA LYS A 154 -18.14 -0.06 7.21
C LYS A 154 -17.16 1.10 7.39
N ALA A 155 -17.02 1.96 6.38
CA ALA A 155 -16.13 3.13 6.41
C ALA A 155 -16.50 4.12 7.54
N SER A 156 -17.78 4.42 7.69
CA SER A 156 -18.29 5.31 8.76
C SER A 156 -18.02 4.71 10.15
N LEU A 157 -18.43 3.47 10.40
CA LEU A 157 -18.17 2.82 11.69
C LEU A 157 -16.67 2.65 12.00
N PHE A 158 -15.85 2.46 10.96
CA PHE A 158 -14.41 2.37 11.08
C PHE A 158 -13.80 3.69 11.58
N LEU A 159 -14.15 4.82 10.96
CA LEU A 159 -13.67 6.14 11.40
C LEU A 159 -14.26 6.56 12.75
N ASP A 160 -15.54 6.28 13.02
CA ASP A 160 -16.17 6.58 14.31
C ASP A 160 -15.45 5.88 15.46
N LYS A 161 -15.10 4.62 15.25
CA LYS A 161 -14.41 3.83 16.26
C LYS A 161 -12.97 4.31 16.48
N ILE A 162 -12.30 4.76 15.42
CA ILE A 162 -11.00 5.42 15.52
C ILE A 162 -11.13 6.72 16.32
N SER A 163 -12.12 7.57 16.04
CA SER A 163 -12.34 8.83 16.77
C SER A 163 -12.52 8.59 18.27
N ARG A 164 -13.39 7.64 18.65
CA ARG A 164 -13.62 7.30 20.07
C ARG A 164 -12.34 6.77 20.74
N ALA A 165 -11.58 5.94 20.03
CA ALA A 165 -10.33 5.43 20.57
C ALA A 165 -9.27 6.53 20.75
N GLU A 166 -9.26 7.51 19.84
CA GLU A 166 -8.40 8.67 19.92
C GLU A 166 -8.77 9.58 21.11
N ASP A 167 -10.07 9.80 21.36
CA ASP A 167 -10.53 10.51 22.56
C ASP A 167 -10.04 9.82 23.84
N VAL A 168 -10.15 8.49 23.93
CA VAL A 168 -9.64 7.72 25.08
C VAL A 168 -8.13 7.88 25.25
N LEU A 169 -7.36 7.91 24.16
CA LEU A 169 -5.91 8.09 24.21
C LEU A 169 -5.51 9.50 24.69
N PHE A 170 -6.25 10.53 24.27
CA PHE A 170 -5.94 11.92 24.59
C PHE A 170 -6.52 12.41 25.92
N PHE A 171 -7.73 11.98 26.26
CA PHE A 171 -8.51 12.49 27.40
C PHE A 171 -8.70 11.45 28.51
N GLY A 172 -8.40 10.17 28.26
CA GLY A 172 -8.60 9.08 29.21
C GLY A 172 -10.05 8.56 29.29
N GLU A 173 -10.97 9.15 28.52
CA GLU A 173 -12.37 8.76 28.41
C GLU A 173 -12.90 9.09 27.01
N GLU A 174 -13.97 8.40 26.59
CA GLU A 174 -14.68 8.78 25.37
C GLU A 174 -15.42 10.10 25.60
N LEU A 175 -15.31 11.04 24.65
CA LEU A 175 -16.12 12.24 24.70
C LEU A 175 -17.55 11.92 24.28
N SER A 176 -18.52 12.35 25.08
CA SER A 176 -19.93 12.21 24.74
C SER A 176 -20.28 13.19 23.61
N VAL A 177 -20.27 12.70 22.38
CA VAL A 177 -20.80 13.42 21.23
C VAL A 177 -22.18 12.83 20.91
N GLU A 178 -23.22 13.65 20.90
CA GLU A 178 -24.50 13.28 20.32
C GLU A 178 -24.29 13.12 18.82
N THR A 179 -24.15 11.88 18.35
CA THR A 179 -24.14 11.59 16.92
C THR A 179 -25.55 11.80 16.40
N GLU A 180 -25.85 13.00 15.89
CA GLU A 180 -26.94 13.13 14.94
C GLU A 180 -26.61 12.21 13.75
N GLU A 181 -27.57 11.40 13.30
CA GLU A 181 -27.44 10.71 12.01
C GLU A 181 -27.44 11.77 10.92
N GLU A 182 -26.28 12.38 10.66
CA GLU A 182 -26.15 13.28 9.54
C GLU A 182 -26.40 12.47 8.26
N THR A 183 -27.35 12.98 7.46
CA THR A 183 -27.58 12.45 6.12
C THR A 183 -26.35 12.74 5.26
N VAL A 184 -25.43 11.80 5.21
CA VAL A 184 -24.24 11.86 4.34
C VAL A 184 -24.71 11.93 2.88
N LYS A 185 -24.21 12.92 2.16
CA LYS A 185 -24.51 13.14 0.73
C LYS A 185 -23.43 12.52 -0.13
N LYS A 186 -23.81 12.05 -1.32
CA LYS A 186 -22.85 11.60 -2.33
C LYS A 186 -21.99 12.79 -2.75
N GLU A 187 -20.67 12.62 -2.70
CA GLU A 187 -19.70 13.64 -3.09
C GLU A 187 -19.17 13.41 -4.50
N THR A 188 -18.73 14.49 -5.16
CA THR A 188 -18.08 14.38 -6.46
C THR A 188 -16.60 14.01 -6.32
N LEU A 189 -16.07 13.26 -7.28
CA LEU A 189 -14.68 12.79 -7.23
C LEU A 189 -13.64 13.89 -7.50
N LEU A 190 -14.01 15.01 -8.14
CA LEU A 190 -13.01 15.94 -8.66
C LEU A 190 -12.12 16.57 -7.56
N PRO A 191 -12.66 17.13 -6.45
CA PRO A 191 -11.83 17.68 -5.37
C PRO A 191 -10.88 16.63 -4.77
N PHE A 192 -11.37 15.41 -4.56
CA PHE A 192 -10.58 14.28 -4.11
C PHE A 192 -9.42 13.99 -5.08
N LEU A 193 -9.72 13.87 -6.37
CA LEU A 193 -8.73 13.60 -7.41
C LEU A 193 -7.70 14.71 -7.54
N GLU A 194 -8.09 15.98 -7.33
CA GLU A 194 -7.14 17.09 -7.32
C GLU A 194 -6.09 16.91 -6.22
N ILE A 195 -6.50 16.50 -5.03
CA ILE A 195 -5.59 16.21 -3.90
C ILE A 195 -4.67 15.03 -4.25
N ILE A 196 -5.23 13.93 -4.78
CA ILE A 196 -4.41 12.78 -5.19
C ILE A 196 -3.39 13.17 -6.27
N GLY A 197 -3.75 14.11 -7.15
CA GLY A 197 -2.83 14.63 -8.16
C GLY A 197 -1.70 15.52 -7.62
N LYS A 198 -1.70 15.91 -6.35
CA LYS A 198 -0.61 16.68 -5.72
C LYS A 198 0.59 15.82 -5.33
N THR A 199 0.41 14.49 -5.20
CA THR A 199 1.51 13.58 -4.84
C THR A 199 2.66 13.67 -5.84
N GLU A 200 3.89 13.56 -5.38
CA GLU A 200 5.07 13.55 -6.24
C GLU A 200 5.06 12.30 -7.14
N PRO A 201 4.97 12.45 -8.47
CA PRO A 201 4.88 11.31 -9.36
C PRO A 201 6.18 10.50 -9.36
N ILE A 202 6.09 9.21 -9.02
CA ILE A 202 7.28 8.34 -9.06
C ILE A 202 7.51 7.72 -10.45
N SER A 203 6.53 7.81 -11.35
CA SER A 203 6.60 7.25 -12.70
C SER A 203 5.70 8.03 -13.67
N GLU A 204 6.01 7.91 -14.97
CA GLU A 204 5.21 8.53 -16.02
C GLU A 204 3.80 7.89 -16.08
N GLU A 205 3.70 6.58 -15.82
CA GLU A 205 2.40 5.88 -15.82
C GLU A 205 1.45 6.42 -14.76
N TRP A 206 1.94 6.83 -13.58
CA TRP A 206 1.12 7.49 -12.56
C TRP A 206 0.53 8.78 -13.09
N THR A 207 1.37 9.67 -13.63
CA THR A 207 0.98 10.96 -14.19
C THR A 207 -0.06 10.80 -15.29
N ILE A 208 0.15 9.85 -16.21
CA ILE A 208 -0.80 9.56 -17.29
C ILE A 208 -2.14 9.05 -16.72
N ARG A 209 -2.09 8.14 -15.75
CA ARG A 209 -3.29 7.52 -15.17
C ARG A 209 -4.14 8.54 -14.41
N ILE A 210 -3.55 9.32 -13.50
CA ILE A 210 -4.30 10.31 -12.70
C ILE A 210 -4.95 11.38 -13.58
N ASN A 211 -4.26 11.84 -14.63
CA ASN A 211 -4.81 12.83 -15.56
C ASN A 211 -6.00 12.28 -16.36
N LYS A 212 -5.92 11.04 -16.84
CA LYS A 212 -7.04 10.39 -17.54
C LYS A 212 -8.25 10.18 -16.63
N VAL A 213 -8.01 9.80 -15.38
CA VAL A 213 -9.06 9.64 -14.35
C VAL A 213 -9.72 10.99 -14.06
N LYS A 214 -8.93 12.06 -13.85
CA LYS A 214 -9.43 13.43 -13.69
C LYS A 214 -10.26 13.90 -14.87
N GLU A 215 -9.87 13.61 -16.10
CA GLU A 215 -10.61 14.00 -17.30
C GLU A 215 -11.99 13.29 -17.41
N LYS A 216 -12.11 12.09 -16.85
CA LYS A 216 -13.28 11.20 -17.01
C LYS A 216 -14.06 10.97 -15.71
N TYR A 217 -13.83 11.78 -14.68
CA TYR A 217 -14.40 11.55 -13.33
C TYR A 217 -15.93 11.36 -13.35
N SER A 218 -16.67 12.14 -14.15
CA SER A 218 -18.14 12.07 -14.24
C SER A 218 -18.66 10.74 -14.82
N GLN A 219 -17.86 10.06 -15.66
CA GLN A 219 -18.19 8.75 -16.21
C GLN A 219 -17.84 7.67 -15.19
N ILE A 220 -16.70 7.82 -14.50
CA ILE A 220 -16.23 6.92 -13.44
C ILE A 220 -17.23 6.85 -12.28
N GLU A 221 -17.83 7.98 -11.90
CA GLU A 221 -18.86 8.06 -10.85
C GLU A 221 -20.06 7.11 -11.08
N LYS A 222 -20.37 6.78 -12.34
CA LYS A 222 -21.44 5.85 -12.71
C LYS A 222 -21.02 4.39 -12.55
N GLU A 223 -19.78 4.07 -12.88
CA GLU A 223 -19.23 2.71 -12.78
C GLU A 223 -18.94 2.31 -11.32
N LEU A 224 -18.62 3.29 -10.45
CA LEU A 224 -18.32 3.04 -9.05
C LEU A 224 -19.44 2.28 -8.32
N GLU A 225 -20.70 2.64 -8.57
CA GLU A 225 -21.86 1.98 -7.93
C GLU A 225 -21.87 0.45 -8.18
N GLY A 226 -21.39 0.00 -9.34
CA GLY A 226 -21.36 -1.40 -9.71
C GLY A 226 -20.24 -2.22 -9.06
N ILE A 227 -19.23 -1.58 -8.46
CA ILE A 227 -18.03 -2.28 -7.98
C ILE A 227 -17.76 -2.13 -6.48
N ARG A 228 -18.36 -1.16 -5.79
CA ARG A 228 -18.08 -0.86 -4.36
C ARG A 228 -18.11 -2.07 -3.44
N GLU A 229 -19.05 -2.98 -3.68
CA GLU A 229 -19.25 -4.18 -2.84
C GLU A 229 -18.42 -5.39 -3.28
N ASN A 230 -17.46 -5.20 -4.20
CA ASN A 230 -16.54 -6.27 -4.58
C ASN A 230 -15.63 -6.64 -3.40
N GLU A 231 -15.53 -7.95 -3.13
CA GLU A 231 -14.71 -8.50 -2.05
C GLU A 231 -13.25 -8.02 -2.09
N LYS A 232 -12.71 -7.75 -3.30
CA LYS A 232 -11.38 -7.15 -3.49
C LYS A 232 -11.17 -5.91 -2.61
N TYR A 233 -12.15 -5.02 -2.53
CA TYR A 233 -12.00 -3.77 -1.77
C TYR A 233 -12.07 -3.99 -0.26
N ILE A 234 -12.80 -5.01 0.20
CA ILE A 234 -12.76 -5.44 1.61
C ILE A 234 -11.37 -5.97 1.95
N LYS A 235 -10.75 -6.75 1.05
CA LYS A 235 -9.38 -7.25 1.24
C LYS A 235 -8.33 -6.14 1.24
N LEU A 236 -8.49 -5.14 0.36
CA LEU A 236 -7.64 -3.95 0.35
C LEU A 236 -7.82 -3.12 1.61
N PHE A 237 -9.06 -2.92 2.07
CA PHE A 237 -9.35 -2.21 3.32
C PHE A 237 -8.67 -2.91 4.49
N TYR A 238 -8.83 -4.22 4.62
CA TYR A 238 -8.13 -5.02 5.64
C TYR A 238 -6.61 -4.85 5.53
N TYR A 239 -6.05 -4.99 4.33
CA TYR A 239 -4.61 -4.88 4.10
C TYR A 239 -4.06 -3.51 4.50
N TYR A 240 -4.72 -2.43 4.09
CA TYR A 240 -4.28 -1.07 4.44
C TYR A 240 -4.45 -0.79 5.93
N THR A 241 -5.49 -1.30 6.59
CA THR A 241 -5.62 -1.24 8.05
C THR A 241 -4.48 -2.00 8.74
N PHE A 242 -4.15 -3.20 8.28
CA PHE A 242 -3.01 -3.96 8.78
C PHE A 242 -1.68 -3.20 8.61
N ARG A 243 -1.51 -2.52 7.47
CA ARG A 243 -0.27 -1.83 7.12
C ARG A 243 -0.08 -0.47 7.78
N TYR A 244 -1.14 0.33 7.89
CA TYR A 244 -1.02 1.77 8.15
C TYR A 244 -1.65 2.24 9.45
N LEU A 245 -2.63 1.52 10.02
CA LEU A 245 -3.40 2.06 11.15
C LEU A 245 -2.50 2.44 12.34
N LEU A 246 -1.58 1.56 12.70
CA LEU A 246 -0.68 1.70 13.84
C LEU A 246 0.70 2.21 13.44
N LYS A 247 0.86 2.67 12.20
CA LYS A 247 2.15 3.12 11.71
C LYS A 247 2.38 4.57 12.13
N ASP A 248 3.55 4.83 12.72
CA ASP A 248 4.04 6.16 13.08
C ASP A 248 2.99 6.98 13.87
N THR A 249 2.22 6.34 14.77
CA THR A 249 1.14 7.01 15.56
C THR A 249 1.66 8.04 16.55
N GLU A 250 2.97 8.10 16.79
CA GLU A 250 3.58 9.19 17.57
C GLU A 250 3.74 10.47 16.73
N GLU A 251 3.88 10.34 15.41
CA GLU A 251 4.02 11.44 14.46
C GLU A 251 2.69 11.81 13.79
N ASN A 252 1.79 10.82 13.63
CA ASN A 252 0.48 10.98 12.99
C ASN A 252 -0.66 10.68 13.95
N THR A 253 -1.79 11.36 13.77
CA THR A 253 -3.03 11.04 14.50
C THR A 253 -3.60 9.71 14.02
N LEU A 254 -4.30 9.00 14.91
CA LEU A 254 -4.97 7.75 14.56
C LEU A 254 -6.05 8.00 13.51
N MET A 255 -6.76 9.14 13.61
CA MET A 255 -7.69 9.61 12.59
C MET A 255 -7.03 9.83 11.23
N GLY A 256 -5.83 10.45 11.19
CA GLY A 256 -5.09 10.67 9.95
C GLY A 256 -4.78 9.35 9.24
N ASN A 257 -4.28 8.36 9.97
CA ASN A 257 -4.07 7.00 9.45
C ASN A 257 -5.38 6.34 8.99
N GLY A 258 -6.46 6.49 9.76
CA GLY A 258 -7.78 5.98 9.42
C GLY A 258 -8.31 6.53 8.10
N LYS A 259 -8.20 7.84 7.89
CA LYS A 259 -8.59 8.51 6.64
C LYS A 259 -7.69 8.10 5.47
N LEU A 260 -6.36 8.02 5.67
CA LEU A 260 -5.41 7.53 4.66
C LEU A 260 -5.83 6.15 4.14
N ILE A 261 -6.19 5.22 5.03
CA ILE A 261 -6.62 3.88 4.66
C ILE A 261 -7.81 3.93 3.70
N LEU A 262 -8.84 4.72 4.02
CA LEU A 262 -10.01 4.86 3.15
C LEU A 262 -9.67 5.54 1.83
N ILE A 263 -8.81 6.56 1.86
CA ILE A 263 -8.29 7.23 0.65
C ILE A 263 -7.63 6.20 -0.28
N LEU A 264 -6.74 5.34 0.23
CA LEU A 264 -6.06 4.32 -0.55
C LEU A 264 -7.03 3.29 -1.16
N VAL A 265 -8.08 2.90 -0.41
CA VAL A 265 -9.14 2.03 -0.95
C VAL A 265 -9.94 2.74 -2.05
N LEU A 266 -10.31 4.00 -1.85
CA LEU A 266 -11.05 4.80 -2.82
C LEU A 266 -10.27 5.00 -4.11
N ILE A 267 -8.96 5.29 -4.05
CA ILE A 267 -8.11 5.40 -5.26
C ILE A 267 -8.15 4.09 -6.06
N ASN A 268 -8.06 2.94 -5.39
CA ASN A 268 -8.17 1.64 -6.05
C ASN A 268 -9.53 1.47 -6.73
N MET A 269 -10.64 1.77 -6.05
CA MET A 269 -11.99 1.70 -6.64
C MET A 269 -12.11 2.63 -7.86
N ILE A 270 -11.68 3.88 -7.74
CA ILE A 270 -11.80 4.90 -8.78
C ILE A 270 -10.98 4.51 -10.02
N PHE A 271 -9.76 4.02 -9.82
CA PHE A 271 -8.90 3.62 -10.93
C PHE A 271 -9.41 2.35 -11.62
N ASP A 272 -9.98 1.41 -10.87
CA ASP A 272 -10.62 0.23 -11.44
C ASP A 272 -11.90 0.57 -12.20
N ALA A 273 -12.73 1.48 -11.67
CA ALA A 273 -13.89 2.02 -12.38
C ALA A 273 -13.49 2.72 -13.69
N TYR A 274 -12.34 3.43 -13.70
CA TYR A 274 -11.78 3.94 -14.94
C TYR A 274 -11.38 2.82 -15.92
N SER A 275 -10.71 1.76 -15.45
CA SER A 275 -10.36 0.61 -16.30
C SER A 275 -11.59 -0.08 -16.89
N LEU A 276 -12.68 -0.19 -16.13
CA LEU A 276 -13.96 -0.71 -16.62
C LEU A 276 -14.55 0.19 -17.70
N PHE A 277 -14.59 1.49 -17.45
CA PHE A 277 -15.07 2.48 -18.41
C PHE A 277 -14.23 2.51 -19.71
N SER A 278 -12.91 2.45 -19.59
CA SER A 278 -11.97 2.54 -20.71
C SER A 278 -11.80 1.22 -21.46
N GLY A 279 -12.15 0.10 -20.83
CA GLY A 279 -11.90 -1.26 -21.33
C GLY A 279 -10.43 -1.68 -21.25
N ASP A 280 -9.61 -0.98 -20.47
CA ASP A 280 -8.21 -1.37 -20.26
C ASP A 280 -8.05 -2.47 -19.20
N ASN A 281 -7.01 -3.30 -19.34
CA ASN A 281 -6.66 -4.33 -18.37
C ASN A 281 -5.39 -3.94 -17.60
N PHE A 282 -5.46 -2.79 -16.94
CA PHE A 282 -4.33 -2.24 -16.20
C PHE A 282 -4.35 -2.68 -14.72
N ASN A 283 -3.19 -3.02 -14.17
CA ASN A 283 -3.08 -3.37 -12.75
C ASN A 283 -2.97 -2.09 -11.89
N ASN A 284 -4.11 -1.49 -11.58
CA ASN A 284 -4.17 -0.23 -10.82
C ASN A 284 -3.58 -0.35 -9.42
N THR A 285 -3.87 -1.44 -8.69
CA THR A 285 -3.36 -1.64 -7.33
C THR A 285 -1.84 -1.67 -7.28
N ARG A 286 -1.21 -2.30 -8.28
CA ARG A 286 0.26 -2.31 -8.39
C ARG A 286 0.82 -0.90 -8.59
N LEU A 287 0.22 -0.11 -9.48
CA LEU A 287 0.63 1.27 -9.73
C LEU A 287 0.47 2.13 -8.47
N ILE A 288 -0.67 2.02 -7.78
CA ILE A 288 -0.97 2.76 -6.54
C ILE A 288 0.01 2.35 -5.44
N SER A 289 0.28 1.05 -5.29
CA SER A 289 1.29 0.58 -4.33
C SER A 289 2.66 1.17 -4.65
N LYS A 290 3.14 1.11 -5.90
CA LYS A 290 4.41 1.75 -6.25
C LYS A 290 4.40 3.22 -5.82
N GLN A 291 3.37 3.98 -6.20
CA GLN A 291 3.25 5.42 -5.92
C GLN A 291 3.24 5.77 -4.42
N MET A 292 2.51 4.99 -3.61
CA MET A 292 2.23 5.35 -2.22
C MET A 292 3.09 4.57 -1.23
N GLU A 293 3.18 3.25 -1.39
CA GLU A 293 3.75 2.36 -0.37
C GLU A 293 5.27 2.51 -0.19
N TYR A 294 5.94 3.17 -1.13
CA TYR A 294 7.39 3.33 -1.19
C TYR A 294 7.83 4.80 -1.25
N SER A 295 6.93 5.76 -1.04
CA SER A 295 7.26 7.18 -0.85
C SER A 295 6.65 7.66 0.46
N MET A 296 7.51 7.99 1.42
CA MET A 296 7.07 8.53 2.70
C MET A 296 6.50 9.94 2.51
N GLU A 297 7.04 10.69 1.57
CA GLU A 297 6.57 12.04 1.22
C GLU A 297 5.12 12.00 0.72
N ASN A 298 4.78 11.05 -0.16
CA ASN A 298 3.42 10.90 -0.66
C ASN A 298 2.43 10.46 0.43
N ILE A 299 2.85 9.56 1.32
CA ILE A 299 2.02 9.13 2.46
C ILE A 299 1.78 10.29 3.43
N SER A 300 2.84 11.02 3.81
CA SER A 300 2.75 12.19 4.68
C SER A 300 1.82 13.25 4.09
N LEU A 301 2.01 13.57 2.80
CA LEU A 301 1.15 14.54 2.10
C LEU A 301 -0.32 14.15 2.16
N LEU A 302 -0.64 12.87 1.96
CA LEU A 302 -2.03 12.41 2.02
C LEU A 302 -2.60 12.41 3.44
N ILE A 303 -1.79 12.15 4.46
CA ILE A 303 -2.21 12.27 5.87
C ILE A 303 -2.48 13.75 6.19
N ASP A 304 -1.58 14.65 5.83
CA ASP A 304 -1.72 16.10 6.08
C ASP A 304 -2.99 16.64 5.38
N GLU A 305 -3.18 16.33 4.10
CA GLU A 305 -4.39 16.71 3.37
C GLU A 305 -5.64 16.06 3.97
N ALA A 306 -5.57 14.82 4.47
CA ALA A 306 -6.71 14.19 5.12
C ALA A 306 -7.11 14.86 6.45
N MET A 307 -6.16 15.51 7.12
CA MET A 307 -6.39 16.21 8.38
C MET A 307 -6.84 17.66 8.18
N GLU A 308 -6.32 18.34 7.16
CA GLU A 308 -6.46 19.80 7.01
C GLU A 308 -7.37 20.22 5.86
N ASN A 309 -7.64 19.34 4.87
CA ASN A 309 -8.40 19.71 3.68
C ASN A 309 -9.90 19.46 3.87
N GLU A 310 -10.72 20.52 3.66
CA GLU A 310 -12.19 20.46 3.72
C GLU A 310 -12.78 19.38 2.81
N ALA A 311 -12.14 19.07 1.67
CA ALA A 311 -12.61 18.02 0.76
C ALA A 311 -12.37 16.58 1.27
N LEU A 312 -11.63 16.42 2.37
CA LEU A 312 -11.32 15.15 3.04
C LEU A 312 -11.79 15.14 4.51
N GLU A 313 -12.75 16.01 4.85
CA GLU A 313 -13.52 15.91 6.09
C GLU A 313 -14.23 14.55 6.20
N TYR A 314 -14.59 14.18 7.43
CA TYR A 314 -15.21 12.89 7.73
C TYR A 314 -16.39 12.61 6.80
N GLU A 315 -17.33 13.54 6.71
CA GLU A 315 -18.57 13.45 5.96
C GLU A 315 -18.28 13.34 4.45
N LYS A 316 -17.21 14.00 4.00
CA LYS A 316 -16.78 13.97 2.60
C LYS A 316 -16.20 12.63 2.19
N ILE A 317 -15.34 12.06 3.03
CA ILE A 317 -14.80 10.71 2.79
C ILE A 317 -15.92 9.67 2.79
N ILE A 318 -16.86 9.74 3.74
CA ILE A 318 -18.02 8.83 3.75
C ILE A 318 -18.91 9.07 2.53
N GLY A 319 -19.09 10.32 2.11
CA GLY A 319 -19.82 10.68 0.90
C GLY A 319 -19.21 10.17 -0.40
N LEU A 320 -17.89 10.04 -0.47
CA LEU A 320 -17.17 9.38 -1.58
C LEU A 320 -17.35 7.85 -1.57
N CYS A 321 -17.71 7.28 -0.42
CA CYS A 321 -17.99 5.85 -0.27
C CYS A 321 -19.42 5.45 -0.69
N LEU A 322 -20.33 6.41 -0.90
CA LEU A 322 -21.70 6.21 -1.39
C LEU A 322 -21.76 5.95 -2.90
#